data_AF-A0A1Q4NZ11-F1
#
_entry.id   AF-A0A1Q4NZ11-F1
#
_cell.length_a   1.000
_cell.length_b   1.000
_cell.length_c   1.000
_cell.angle_alpha   90.00
_cell.angle_beta   90.00
_cell.angle_gamma   90.00
#
_symmetry.space_group_name_H-M   'P 1'
#
loop_
_entity.id
_entity.type
_entity.pdbx_description
1 polymer ?
#
loop_
_entity_poly.entity_id
_entity_poly.type
_entity_poly.pdbx_seq_one_letter_code
_entity_poly.pdbx_strand_id
1 'polypeptide(L)'
;MTLDNLVGLGLEVITPDAGAIKKLLAAAARNRRDAGITQLSNESRFDTAYKAVMQMANAALQAKGYRTLTSKPGHHQIMIQSLPREAMICLDALRKQRNVADYSGDLVTDAAVQACLEQTEALWGRLIDWLQREYPQIVA
;
A
#
# COMPACT_ATOMS: atom_id res chain seq x y z
N MET A 1 -8.37 -14.34 10.47
CA MET A 1 -7.41 -13.66 11.37
C MET A 1 -7.82 -12.20 11.42
N THR A 2 -8.04 -11.64 12.62
CA THR A 2 -8.43 -10.23 12.81
C THR A 2 -7.18 -9.36 12.98
N LEU A 3 -7.32 -8.02 12.89
CA LEU A 3 -6.20 -7.09 13.15
C LEU A 3 -5.70 -7.18 14.60
N ASP A 4 -6.60 -7.43 15.56
CA ASP A 4 -6.23 -7.61 16.97
C ASP A 4 -5.28 -8.78 17.18
N ASN A 5 -5.43 -9.86 16.42
CA ASN A 5 -4.52 -11.01 16.48
C ASN A 5 -3.09 -10.69 16.03
N LEU A 6 -2.87 -9.54 15.38
CA LEU A 6 -1.55 -9.09 14.90
C LEU A 6 -0.90 -8.06 15.84
N VAL A 7 -1.61 -7.60 16.89
CA VAL A 7 -1.06 -6.67 17.89
C VAL A 7 0.08 -7.34 18.65
N GLY A 8 1.21 -6.65 18.78
CA GLY A 8 2.44 -7.16 19.39
C GLY A 8 3.29 -8.05 18.47
N LEU A 9 2.67 -8.74 17.51
CA LEU A 9 3.38 -9.53 16.49
C LEU A 9 3.95 -8.65 15.37
N GLY A 10 3.20 -7.63 14.96
CA GLY A 10 3.71 -6.62 14.02
C GLY A 10 2.80 -5.42 13.80
N LEU A 11 1.64 -5.38 14.47
CA LEU A 11 0.83 -4.18 14.65
C LEU A 11 0.95 -3.64 16.08
N GLU A 12 0.64 -2.37 16.22
CA GLU A 12 0.33 -1.73 17.50
C GLU A 12 -0.92 -0.86 17.35
N VAL A 13 -1.60 -0.64 18.47
CA VAL A 13 -2.79 0.21 18.54
C VAL A 13 -2.39 1.67 18.65
N ILE A 14 -3.08 2.54 17.92
CA ILE A 14 -2.90 3.98 17.96
C ILE A 14 -4.23 4.70 18.03
N THR A 15 -4.20 5.97 18.46
CA THR A 15 -5.31 6.89 18.19
C THR A 15 -5.19 7.38 16.75
N PRO A 16 -6.22 7.21 15.89
CA PRO A 16 -6.19 7.73 14.52
C PRO A 16 -5.98 9.26 14.50
N ASP A 17 -5.05 9.72 13.66
CA ASP A 17 -4.82 11.14 13.39
C ASP A 17 -5.23 11.45 11.94
N ALA A 18 -6.33 12.20 11.79
CA ALA A 18 -6.87 12.55 10.48
C ALA A 18 -5.87 13.35 9.62
N GLY A 19 -5.04 14.20 10.24
CA GLY A 19 -4.03 14.98 9.54
C GLY A 19 -2.88 14.10 9.02
N ALA A 20 -2.43 13.13 9.82
CA ALA A 20 -1.44 12.16 9.39
C ALA A 20 -1.96 11.26 8.25
N ILE A 21 -3.20 10.80 8.35
CA ILE A 21 -3.84 9.96 7.33
C ILE A 21 -4.02 10.76 6.02
N LYS A 22 -4.47 12.02 6.09
CA LYS A 22 -4.54 12.92 4.92
C LYS A 22 -3.20 13.09 4.22
N LYS A 23 -2.10 13.22 4.98
CA LYS A 23 -0.74 13.28 4.41
C LYS A 23 -0.34 11.99 3.68
N LEU A 24 -0.69 10.83 4.24
CA LEU A 24 -0.46 9.53 3.59
C LEU A 24 -1.26 9.40 2.29
N LEU A 25 -2.54 9.78 2.29
CA LEU A 25 -3.40 9.77 1.10
C LEU A 25 -2.87 10.71 0.02
N ALA A 26 -2.44 11.92 0.39
CA ALA A 26 -1.84 12.86 -0.55
C ALA A 26 -0.53 12.33 -1.14
N ALA A 27 0.30 11.65 -0.34
CA ALA A 27 1.51 11.01 -0.84
C ALA A 27 1.20 9.84 -1.78
N ALA A 28 0.22 9.00 -1.45
CA ALA A 28 -0.21 7.89 -2.29
C ALA A 28 -0.77 8.39 -3.62
N ALA A 29 -1.56 9.47 -3.61
CA ALA A 29 -2.09 10.09 -4.82
C ALA A 29 -0.98 10.62 -5.75
N ARG A 30 0.09 11.19 -5.20
CA ARG A 30 1.26 11.63 -5.99
C ARG A 30 1.96 10.43 -6.62
N ASN A 31 2.37 9.46 -5.80
CA ASN A 31 3.06 8.25 -6.28
C ASN A 31 2.23 7.47 -7.31
N ARG A 32 0.91 7.39 -7.13
CA ARG A 32 0.00 6.78 -8.11
C ARG A 32 0.08 7.47 -9.48
N ARG A 33 0.05 8.81 -9.51
CA ARG A 33 0.17 9.57 -10.76
C ARG A 33 1.57 9.43 -11.37
N ASP A 34 2.61 9.53 -10.55
CA ASP A 34 3.99 9.48 -11.00
C ASP A 34 4.35 8.12 -11.61
N ALA A 35 3.76 7.03 -11.09
CA ALA A 35 3.93 5.69 -11.64
C ALA A 35 3.39 5.53 -13.08
N GLY A 36 2.46 6.41 -13.48
CA GLY A 36 1.92 6.47 -14.84
C GLY A 36 2.83 7.16 -15.86
N ILE A 37 3.95 7.76 -15.44
CA ILE A 37 4.88 8.45 -16.35
C ILE A 37 5.63 7.41 -17.19
N THR A 38 5.28 7.32 -18.47
CA THR A 38 5.80 6.29 -19.38
C THR A 38 7.25 6.52 -19.82
N GLN A 39 7.81 7.71 -19.55
CA GLN A 39 9.22 8.03 -19.81
C GLN A 39 10.16 7.45 -18.74
N LEU A 40 9.62 7.00 -17.61
CA LEU A 40 10.40 6.34 -16.56
C LEU A 40 10.63 4.86 -16.88
N SER A 41 11.69 4.29 -16.32
CA SER A 41 11.96 2.86 -16.42
C SER A 41 10.86 2.04 -15.74
N ASN A 42 10.76 0.76 -16.10
CA ASN A 42 9.80 -0.15 -15.49
C ASN A 42 10.04 -0.30 -13.99
N GLU A 43 11.29 -0.34 -13.54
CA GLU A 43 11.70 -0.40 -12.15
C GLU A 43 11.15 0.82 -11.38
N SER A 44 11.38 2.02 -11.93
CA SER A 44 10.94 3.27 -11.29
C SER A 44 9.42 3.37 -11.22
N ARG A 45 8.73 2.98 -12.30
CA ARG A 45 7.26 2.97 -12.37
C ARG A 45 6.68 1.97 -11.39
N PHE A 46 7.24 0.76 -11.35
CA PHE A 46 6.82 -0.31 -10.45
C PHE A 46 6.99 0.09 -8.99
N ASP A 47 8.16 0.59 -8.61
CA ASP A 47 8.46 1.00 -7.24
C ASP A 47 7.56 2.13 -6.78
N THR A 48 7.30 3.08 -7.67
CA THR A 48 6.44 4.23 -7.38
C THR A 48 4.98 3.79 -7.21
N ALA A 49 4.48 2.87 -8.04
CA ALA A 49 3.16 2.25 -7.87
C ALA A 49 3.08 1.46 -6.55
N TYR A 50 4.06 0.58 -6.28
CA TYR A 50 4.10 -0.23 -5.07
C TYR A 50 4.17 0.65 -3.80
N LYS A 51 4.92 1.75 -3.84
CA LYS A 51 4.98 2.73 -2.75
C LYS A 51 3.62 3.37 -2.49
N ALA A 52 2.85 3.67 -3.54
CA ALA A 52 1.49 4.17 -3.40
C ALA A 52 0.60 3.14 -2.68
N VAL A 53 0.68 1.85 -3.06
CA VAL A 53 -0.02 0.75 -2.38
C VAL A 53 0.34 0.69 -0.90
N MET A 54 1.63 0.80 -0.54
CA MET A 54 2.01 0.75 0.88
C MET A 54 1.46 1.93 1.67
N GLN A 55 1.44 3.12 1.08
CA GLN A 55 0.87 4.31 1.71
C GLN A 55 -0.66 4.19 1.88
N MET A 56 -1.35 3.58 0.91
CA MET A 56 -2.78 3.26 1.00
C MET A 56 -3.08 2.25 2.11
N ALA A 57 -2.33 1.14 2.17
CA ALA A 57 -2.48 0.14 3.21
C ALA A 57 -2.21 0.71 4.62
N ASN A 58 -1.18 1.55 4.75
CA ASN A 58 -0.86 2.24 6.00
C ASN A 58 -1.98 3.22 6.39
N ALA A 59 -2.51 4.00 5.46
CA ALA A 59 -3.63 4.90 5.71
C ALA A 59 -4.88 4.14 6.20
N ALA A 60 -5.19 2.99 5.59
CA ALA A 60 -6.31 2.14 6.01
C ALA A 60 -6.13 1.58 7.42
N LEU A 61 -4.93 1.06 7.74
CA LEU A 61 -4.61 0.59 9.09
C LEU A 61 -4.75 1.70 10.13
N GLN A 62 -4.22 2.90 9.84
CA GLN A 62 -4.29 4.02 10.78
C GLN A 62 -5.72 4.53 10.97
N ALA A 63 -6.55 4.55 9.92
CA ALA A 63 -7.98 4.83 10.05
C ALA A 63 -8.70 3.79 10.93
N LYS A 64 -8.23 2.54 10.92
CA LYS A 64 -8.70 1.47 11.83
C LYS A 64 -8.08 1.52 13.22
N GLY A 65 -7.17 2.44 13.52
CA GLY A 65 -6.52 2.54 14.84
C GLY A 65 -5.32 1.62 15.02
N TYR A 66 -4.69 1.18 13.93
CA TYR A 66 -3.49 0.34 13.97
C TYR A 66 -2.36 0.95 13.14
N ARG A 67 -1.11 0.64 13.49
CA ARG A 67 0.04 0.86 12.61
C ARG A 67 0.99 -0.32 12.67
N THR A 68 1.76 -0.53 11.60
CA THR A 68 2.83 -1.53 11.60
C THR A 68 4.07 -1.06 12.35
N LEU A 69 4.77 -1.99 12.99
CA LEU A 69 6.08 -1.75 13.59
C LEU A 69 7.17 -1.73 12.50
N THR A 70 7.58 -0.54 12.06
CA THR A 70 8.65 -0.39 11.04
C THR A 70 10.02 -0.81 11.54
N SER A 71 10.20 -0.90 12.86
CA SER A 71 11.38 -1.46 13.51
C SER A 71 11.47 -2.99 13.42
N LYS A 72 10.41 -3.67 12.96
CA LYS A 72 10.39 -5.12 12.75
C LYS A 72 10.43 -5.47 11.26
N PRO A 73 11.10 -6.58 10.88
CA PRO A 73 11.02 -7.11 9.53
C PRO A 73 9.59 -7.52 9.19
N GLY A 74 9.24 -7.50 7.90
CA GLY A 74 7.95 -7.98 7.41
C GLY A 74 6.78 -6.99 7.52
N HIS A 75 7.01 -5.74 7.94
CA HIS A 75 5.93 -4.74 8.02
C HIS A 75 5.21 -4.51 6.67
N HIS A 76 5.91 -4.59 5.53
CA HIS A 76 5.25 -4.58 4.21
C HIS A 76 4.30 -5.76 4.01
N GLN A 77 4.72 -6.97 4.41
CA GLN A 77 3.89 -8.16 4.31
C GLN A 77 2.64 -8.02 5.18
N ILE A 78 2.77 -7.50 6.40
CA ILE A 78 1.63 -7.27 7.31
C ILE A 78 0.65 -6.25 6.73
N MET A 79 1.16 -5.14 6.18
CA MET A 79 0.31 -4.16 5.49
C MET A 79 -0.46 -4.81 4.34
N ILE A 80 0.18 -5.62 3.50
CA ILE A 80 -0.50 -6.32 2.40
C ILE A 80 -1.52 -7.34 2.92
N GLN A 81 -1.18 -8.09 3.97
CA GLN A 81 -2.08 -9.07 4.60
C GLN A 81 -3.31 -8.43 5.24
N SER A 82 -3.26 -7.13 5.56
CA SER A 82 -4.42 -6.38 6.06
C SER A 82 -5.40 -5.95 4.97
N LEU A 83 -5.03 -6.08 3.69
CA LEU A 83 -5.88 -5.72 2.56
C LEU A 83 -6.93 -6.81 2.27
N PRO A 84 -8.01 -6.48 1.52
CA PRO A 84 -8.96 -7.49 1.03
C PRO A 84 -8.24 -8.61 0.27
N ARG A 85 -8.72 -9.85 0.44
CA ARG A 85 -8.07 -11.08 -0.05
C ARG A 85 -7.61 -11.01 -1.51
N GLU A 86 -8.42 -10.47 -2.40
CA GLU A 86 -8.09 -10.38 -3.83
C GLU A 86 -6.87 -9.50 -4.09
N ALA A 87 -6.85 -8.29 -3.50
CA ALA A 87 -5.71 -7.38 -3.57
C ALA A 87 -4.48 -7.98 -2.88
N MET A 88 -4.67 -8.59 -1.70
CA MET A 88 -3.60 -9.22 -0.92
C MET A 88 -2.81 -10.26 -1.72
N ILE A 89 -3.49 -11.15 -2.45
CA ILE A 89 -2.83 -12.23 -3.20
C ILE A 89 -1.94 -11.64 -4.31
N CYS A 90 -2.49 -10.73 -5.11
CA CYS A 90 -1.75 -10.12 -6.21
C CYS A 90 -0.58 -9.27 -5.69
N LEU A 91 -0.83 -8.43 -4.68
CA LEU A 91 0.18 -7.53 -4.11
C LEU A 91 1.29 -8.28 -3.36
N ASP A 92 1.03 -9.45 -2.74
CA ASP A 92 2.10 -10.26 -2.15
C ASP A 92 3.00 -10.90 -3.21
N ALA A 93 2.44 -11.30 -4.36
CA ALA A 93 3.24 -11.77 -5.50
C ALA A 93 4.13 -10.64 -6.04
N LEU A 94 3.55 -9.44 -6.24
CA LEU A 94 4.27 -8.25 -6.68
C LEU A 94 5.36 -7.82 -5.68
N ARG A 95 5.10 -7.90 -4.37
CA ARG A 95 6.11 -7.66 -3.33
C ARG A 95 7.31 -8.60 -3.46
N LYS A 96 7.06 -9.89 -3.68
CA LYS A 96 8.13 -10.88 -3.86
C LYS A 96 8.93 -10.60 -5.11
N GLN A 97 8.25 -10.28 -6.22
CA GLN A 97 8.91 -9.93 -7.47
C GLN A 97 9.80 -8.69 -7.32
N ARG A 98 9.29 -7.63 -6.68
CA ARG A 98 10.08 -6.43 -6.37
C ARG A 98 11.35 -6.77 -5.59
N ASN A 99 11.19 -7.58 -4.55
CA ASN A 99 12.31 -8.00 -3.71
C ASN A 99 13.31 -8.89 -4.44
N VAL A 100 12.93 -9.55 -5.53
CA VAL A 100 13.91 -10.22 -6.40
C VAL A 100 14.63 -9.18 -7.23
N ALA A 101 13.89 -8.36 -7.99
CA ALA A 101 14.47 -7.33 -8.86
C ALA A 101 15.44 -6.38 -8.13
N ASP A 102 15.07 -5.91 -6.94
CA ASP A 102 15.88 -5.01 -6.09
C ASP A 102 17.27 -5.57 -5.76
N TYR A 103 17.39 -6.90 -5.63
CA TYR A 103 18.60 -7.57 -5.13
C TYR A 103 19.33 -8.41 -6.17
N SER A 104 18.66 -8.88 -7.22
CA SER A 104 19.29 -9.59 -8.34
C SER A 104 19.69 -8.67 -9.47
N GLY A 105 19.07 -7.49 -9.60
CA GLY A 105 19.21 -6.62 -10.76
C GLY A 105 18.42 -7.11 -11.98
N ASP A 106 17.52 -8.08 -11.81
CA ASP A 106 16.62 -8.52 -12.87
C ASP A 106 15.66 -7.39 -13.28
N LEU A 107 15.40 -7.29 -14.58
CA LEU A 107 14.50 -6.28 -15.13
C LEU A 107 13.06 -6.52 -14.70
N VAL A 108 12.33 -5.42 -14.46
CA VAL A 108 10.89 -5.49 -14.23
C VAL A 108 10.17 -5.54 -15.57
N THR A 109 9.35 -6.58 -15.77
CA THR A 109 8.60 -6.78 -17.02
C THR A 109 7.44 -5.80 -17.15
N ASP A 110 7.05 -5.49 -18.39
CA ASP A 110 5.88 -4.63 -18.67
C ASP A 110 4.61 -5.18 -18.00
N ALA A 111 4.44 -6.51 -18.00
CA ALA A 111 3.31 -7.17 -17.36
C ALA A 111 3.27 -6.92 -15.84
N ALA A 112 4.43 -6.91 -15.18
CA ALA A 112 4.51 -6.64 -13.74
C ALA A 112 4.21 -5.18 -13.41
N VAL A 113 4.71 -4.24 -14.23
CA VAL A 113 4.35 -2.81 -14.10
C VAL A 113 2.85 -2.62 -14.28
N GLN A 114 2.28 -3.20 -15.33
CA GLN A 114 0.85 -3.07 -15.63
C GLN A 114 -0.01 -3.65 -14.50
N ALA A 115 0.33 -4.84 -14.01
CA ALA A 115 -0.37 -5.45 -12.88
C ALA A 115 -0.28 -4.58 -11.61
N CYS A 116 0.89 -4.00 -11.33
CA CYS A 116 1.05 -3.12 -10.17
C CYS A 116 0.22 -1.83 -10.30
N LEU A 117 0.18 -1.22 -11.48
CA LEU A 117 -0.64 -0.04 -11.77
C LEU A 117 -2.14 -0.34 -11.62
N GLU A 118 -2.62 -1.46 -12.16
CA GLU A 118 -4.02 -1.89 -12.03
C GLU A 118 -4.42 -2.11 -10.57
N GLN A 119 -3.58 -2.79 -9.79
CA GLN A 119 -3.83 -2.97 -8.35
C GLN A 119 -3.81 -1.64 -7.60
N THR A 120 -2.93 -0.71 -7.99
CA THR A 120 -2.83 0.62 -7.40
C THR A 120 -4.11 1.42 -7.63
N GLU A 121 -4.63 1.46 -8.85
CA GLU A 121 -5.89 2.15 -9.18
C GLU A 121 -7.10 1.49 -8.50
N ALA A 122 -7.20 0.16 -8.55
CA ALA A 122 -8.29 -0.57 -7.93
C ALA A 122 -8.32 -0.38 -6.41
N LEU A 123 -7.14 -0.40 -5.75
CA LEU A 123 -7.03 -0.16 -4.32
C LEU A 123 -7.37 1.29 -3.97
N TRP A 124 -6.94 2.26 -4.78
CA TRP A 124 -7.25 3.68 -4.56
C TRP A 124 -8.76 3.93 -4.55
N GLY A 125 -9.49 3.42 -5.57
CA GLY A 125 -10.95 3.56 -5.63
C GLY A 125 -11.63 2.97 -4.39
N ARG A 126 -11.31 1.71 -4.06
CA ARG A 126 -11.87 1.02 -2.89
C ARG A 126 -11.57 1.74 -1.57
N LEU A 127 -10.35 2.28 -1.42
CA LEU A 127 -9.94 3.00 -0.22
C LEU A 127 -10.73 4.30 -0.05
N ILE A 128 -10.84 5.10 -1.11
CA ILE A 128 -11.56 6.38 -1.05
C ILE A 128 -13.05 6.15 -0.78
N ASP A 129 -13.69 5.22 -1.48
CA ASP A 129 -15.10 4.88 -1.25
C ASP A 129 -15.35 4.42 0.19
N TRP A 130 -14.45 3.58 0.72
CA TRP A 130 -14.54 3.12 2.10
C TRP A 130 -14.34 4.24 3.12
N LEU A 131 -13.34 5.11 2.93
CA LEU A 131 -13.10 6.26 3.81
C LEU A 131 -14.26 7.25 3.78
N GLN A 132 -14.87 7.51 2.62
CA GLN A 132 -16.04 8.39 2.52
C GLN A 132 -17.23 7.87 3.30
N ARG A 133 -17.48 6.55 3.29
CA ARG A 133 -18.59 5.94 4.03
C ARG A 133 -18.33 5.84 5.53
N GLU A 134 -17.13 5.45 5.93
CA GLU A 134 -16.85 5.06 7.32
C GLU A 134 -16.10 6.13 8.13
N TYR A 135 -15.36 7.02 7.45
CA TYR A 135 -14.51 8.06 8.06
C TYR A 135 -14.56 9.38 7.28
N PRO A 136 -15.76 9.95 7.05
CA PRO A 136 -15.92 11.14 6.20
C PRO A 136 -15.02 12.31 6.62
N GLN A 137 -14.74 12.47 7.92
CA GLN A 137 -13.84 13.50 8.45
C GLN A 137 -12.38 13.42 7.95
N ILE A 138 -11.96 12.26 7.43
CA ILE A 138 -10.62 12.04 6.88
C ILE A 138 -10.53 12.50 5.42
N VAL A 139 -11.64 12.43 4.68
CA VAL A 139 -11.67 12.70 3.23
C VAL A 139 -12.43 13.97 2.85
N ALA A 140 -13.15 14.57 3.80
CA ALA A 140 -13.73 15.91 3.69
C ALA A 140 -12.66 17.01 3.67
#